data_AF-A0A0N5AB59-F1
#
_entry.id   AF-A0A0N5AB59-F1
#
_cell.length_a   1.000
_cell.length_b   1.000
_cell.length_c   1.000
_cell.angle_alpha   90.00
_cell.angle_beta   90.00
_cell.angle_gamma   90.00
#
_symmetry.space_group_name_H-M   'P 1'
#
loop_
_entity.id
_entity.type
_entity.pdbx_description
1 polymer ?
#
loop_
_entity_poly.entity_id
_entity_poly.type
_entity_poly.pdbx_seq_one_letter_code
_entity_poly.pdbx_strand_id
1 'polypeptide(L)'
;MSPLVLFLCYLAAISQGYEFNCLDNCICNTDDETIHCNNGGRKKLVLPKSRLRGFSIIGMTYNDIEYLPPEDELKKKFPDLRVIDVENNSNFNCTSLATYRRIRIYSDCVNTTHPKLIKGRLPDITEPDTCGMTCIANYHYEALQKYIAYLWNELKQKYENFDKQQFLEDIKKYIKDFTEKIKTINN
;
A
#
# COMPACT_ATOMS: atom_id res chain seq x y z
N MET A 1 -39.80 9.24 -15.29
CA MET A 1 -38.40 9.33 -14.84
C MET A 1 -37.65 10.27 -15.76
N SER A 2 -36.99 11.30 -15.21
CA SER A 2 -36.23 12.26 -16.03
C SER A 2 -35.07 11.55 -16.74
N PRO A 3 -34.76 11.87 -18.01
CA PRO A 3 -33.60 11.32 -18.72
C PRO A 3 -32.28 11.57 -17.98
N LEU A 4 -32.21 12.62 -17.16
CA LEU A 4 -31.08 12.90 -16.27
C LEU A 4 -30.88 11.81 -15.20
N VAL A 5 -31.98 11.28 -14.66
CA VAL A 5 -31.95 10.22 -13.62
C VAL A 5 -31.52 8.90 -14.24
N LEU A 6 -31.97 8.59 -15.47
CA LEU A 6 -31.52 7.42 -16.22
C LEU A 6 -30.03 7.49 -16.55
N PHE A 7 -29.53 8.67 -16.93
CA PHE A 7 -28.10 8.89 -17.20
C PHE A 7 -27.24 8.77 -15.93
N LEU A 8 -27.69 9.33 -14.80
CA LEU A 8 -27.04 9.19 -13.50
C LEU A 8 -27.03 7.73 -12.99
N CYS A 9 -28.12 7.00 -13.14
CA CYS A 9 -28.18 5.57 -12.80
C CYS A 9 -27.24 4.73 -13.69
N TYR A 10 -27.11 5.08 -14.97
CA TYR A 10 -26.19 4.41 -15.89
C TYR A 10 -24.73 4.64 -15.49
N LEU A 11 -24.36 5.87 -15.11
CA LEU A 11 -23.01 6.18 -14.62
C LEU A 11 -22.69 5.48 -13.29
N ALA A 12 -23.65 5.38 -12.38
CA ALA A 12 -23.48 4.69 -11.09
C ALA A 12 -23.29 3.17 -11.25
N ALA A 13 -23.85 2.55 -12.29
CA ALA A 13 -23.64 1.13 -12.58
C ALA A 13 -22.23 0.82 -13.11
N ILE A 14 -21.53 1.81 -13.68
CA ILE A 14 -20.17 1.64 -14.25
C ILE A 14 -19.09 1.75 -13.15
N SER A 15 -19.42 2.28 -11.96
CA SER A 15 -18.45 2.48 -10.88
C SER A 15 -18.30 1.29 -9.93
N GLN A 16 -18.76 0.10 -10.31
CA GLN A 16 -18.58 -1.09 -9.47
C GLN A 16 -17.25 -1.77 -9.80
N GLY A 17 -16.42 -1.97 -8.77
CA GLY A 17 -15.22 -2.77 -8.91
C GLY A 17 -15.54 -4.21 -9.29
N TYR A 18 -14.66 -4.85 -10.03
CA TYR A 18 -14.82 -6.22 -10.50
C TYR A 18 -13.52 -7.01 -10.34
N GLU A 19 -13.67 -8.32 -10.34
CA GLU A 19 -12.56 -9.26 -10.27
C GLU A 19 -12.41 -10.01 -11.58
N PHE A 20 -11.17 -10.27 -11.98
CA PHE A 20 -10.87 -11.06 -13.17
C PHE A 20 -9.53 -11.79 -13.05
N ASN A 21 -9.41 -12.90 -13.78
CA ASN A 21 -8.15 -13.62 -13.89
C ASN A 21 -7.12 -12.79 -14.66
N CYS A 22 -5.94 -12.62 -14.07
CA CYS A 22 -4.84 -11.87 -14.65
C CYS A 22 -3.50 -12.55 -14.37
N LEU A 23 -2.45 -12.10 -15.05
CA LEU A 23 -1.10 -12.67 -14.96
C LEU A 23 -1.13 -14.20 -15.16
N ASP A 24 -0.56 -14.96 -14.23
CA ASP A 24 -0.56 -16.42 -14.21
C ASP A 24 -1.60 -16.93 -13.20
N ASN A 25 -2.89 -16.78 -13.58
CA ASN A 25 -4.06 -17.14 -12.77
C ASN A 25 -4.09 -16.48 -11.38
N CYS A 26 -3.70 -15.21 -11.30
CA CYS A 26 -3.97 -14.36 -10.14
C CYS A 26 -5.36 -13.72 -10.27
N ILE A 27 -5.93 -13.27 -9.16
CA ILE A 27 -7.18 -12.52 -9.14
C ILE A 27 -6.86 -11.02 -9.06
N CYS A 28 -7.17 -10.27 -10.11
CA CYS A 28 -7.08 -8.82 -10.11
C CYS A 28 -8.41 -8.24 -9.66
N ASN A 29 -8.43 -7.52 -8.54
CA ASN A 29 -9.61 -6.84 -8.02
C ASN A 29 -9.44 -5.31 -8.20
N THR A 30 -10.35 -4.70 -8.96
CA THR A 30 -10.29 -3.26 -9.25
C THR A 30 -10.91 -2.39 -8.16
N ASP A 31 -11.64 -2.98 -7.21
CA ASP A 31 -12.25 -2.27 -6.07
C ASP A 31 -11.19 -1.93 -5.01
N ASP A 32 -10.36 -2.91 -4.65
CA ASP A 32 -9.27 -2.75 -3.68
C ASP A 32 -7.91 -2.44 -4.34
N GLU A 33 -7.87 -2.30 -5.67
CA GLU A 33 -6.68 -2.05 -6.48
C GLU A 33 -5.56 -3.09 -6.25
N THR A 34 -5.93 -4.34 -5.97
CA THR A 34 -4.99 -5.40 -5.57
C THR A 34 -4.95 -6.57 -6.55
N ILE A 35 -3.74 -7.07 -6.80
CA ILE A 35 -3.50 -8.32 -7.53
C ILE A 35 -3.20 -9.43 -6.52
N HIS A 36 -4.12 -10.37 -6.38
CA HIS A 36 -4.04 -11.49 -5.44
C HIS A 36 -3.40 -12.72 -6.11
N CYS A 37 -2.13 -12.98 -5.83
CA CYS A 37 -1.32 -14.10 -6.32
C CYS A 37 -0.85 -15.04 -5.19
N ASN A 38 -1.60 -15.12 -4.09
CA ASN A 38 -1.22 -15.95 -2.95
C ASN A 38 -1.37 -17.46 -3.27
N ASN A 39 -0.67 -18.34 -2.55
CA ASN A 39 -0.87 -19.79 -2.59
C ASN A 39 -0.79 -20.45 -3.99
N GLY A 40 0.14 -20.03 -4.86
CA GLY A 40 0.28 -20.60 -6.21
C GLY A 40 1.56 -21.39 -6.45
N GLY A 41 2.41 -21.61 -5.44
CA GLY A 41 3.72 -22.26 -5.62
C GLY A 41 4.64 -21.53 -6.59
N ARG A 42 4.46 -20.21 -6.74
CA ARG A 42 5.17 -19.40 -7.73
C ARG A 42 6.62 -19.18 -7.28
N LYS A 43 7.55 -19.30 -8.22
CA LYS A 43 8.98 -18.97 -7.99
C LYS A 43 9.37 -17.55 -8.36
N LYS A 44 8.54 -16.89 -9.18
CA LYS A 44 8.76 -15.54 -9.69
C LYS A 44 7.44 -14.84 -9.96
N LEU A 45 7.46 -13.51 -9.92
CA LEU A 45 6.37 -12.68 -10.44
C LEU A 45 6.38 -12.69 -11.96
N VAL A 46 5.31 -13.20 -12.58
CA VAL A 46 5.11 -13.14 -14.02
C VAL A 46 4.62 -11.73 -14.39
N LEU A 47 5.37 -11.05 -15.26
CA LEU A 47 5.02 -9.73 -15.72
C LEU A 47 3.95 -9.79 -16.83
N PRO A 48 2.99 -8.85 -16.86
CA PRO A 48 1.97 -8.81 -17.89
C PRO A 48 2.60 -8.46 -19.25
N LYS A 49 2.00 -8.98 -20.33
CA LYS A 49 2.43 -8.65 -21.71
C LYS A 49 2.30 -7.15 -21.97
N SER A 50 1.12 -6.60 -21.66
CA SER A 50 0.80 -5.18 -21.68
C SER A 50 1.03 -4.53 -20.31
N ARG A 51 1.02 -3.19 -20.28
CA ARG A 51 1.08 -2.42 -19.03
C ARG A 51 -0.26 -2.49 -18.31
N LEU A 52 -0.26 -2.80 -17.02
CA LEU A 52 -1.43 -2.90 -16.17
C LEU A 52 -1.46 -1.71 -15.20
N ARG A 53 -2.54 -0.93 -15.21
CA ARG A 53 -2.73 0.29 -14.39
C ARG A 53 -3.87 0.10 -13.41
N GLY A 54 -3.93 0.96 -12.41
CA GLY A 54 -4.98 0.96 -11.39
C GLY A 54 -4.79 -0.10 -10.30
N PHE A 55 -3.63 -0.77 -10.26
CA PHE A 55 -3.28 -1.72 -9.20
C PHE A 55 -2.10 -1.17 -8.42
N SER A 56 -2.32 -0.94 -7.12
CA SER A 56 -1.30 -0.37 -6.24
C SER A 56 -0.66 -1.39 -5.30
N ILE A 57 -1.22 -2.61 -5.23
CA ILE A 57 -0.75 -3.70 -4.37
C ILE A 57 -0.67 -5.01 -5.18
N ILE A 58 0.36 -5.82 -4.94
CA ILE A 58 0.45 -7.22 -5.38
C ILE A 58 0.69 -8.10 -4.16
N GLY A 59 -0.24 -9.01 -3.87
CA GLY A 59 -0.09 -10.04 -2.85
C GLY A 59 0.49 -11.31 -3.44
N MET A 60 1.60 -11.80 -2.89
CA MET A 60 2.30 -13.02 -3.33
C MET A 60 2.66 -13.92 -2.15
N THR A 61 1.85 -13.90 -1.09
CA THR A 61 2.14 -14.68 0.11
C THR A 61 1.99 -16.18 -0.11
N TYR A 62 2.72 -16.99 0.67
CA TYR A 62 2.66 -18.45 0.61
C TYR A 62 3.00 -19.02 -0.79
N ASN A 63 4.12 -18.56 -1.34
CA ASN A 63 4.68 -19.07 -2.58
C ASN A 63 6.14 -19.54 -2.33
N ASP A 64 6.94 -19.67 -3.38
CA ASP A 64 8.38 -19.98 -3.32
C ASP A 64 9.19 -18.89 -4.05
N ILE A 65 8.79 -17.62 -3.90
CA ILE A 65 9.40 -16.48 -4.60
C ILE A 65 10.82 -16.30 -4.08
N GLU A 66 11.80 -16.43 -4.97
CA GLU A 66 13.21 -16.23 -4.64
C GLU A 66 13.66 -14.78 -4.89
N TYR A 67 13.16 -14.18 -5.99
CA TYR A 67 13.53 -12.85 -6.44
C TYR A 67 12.32 -12.12 -7.05
N LEU A 68 12.28 -10.80 -6.85
CA LEU A 68 11.42 -9.91 -7.61
C LEU A 68 12.19 -9.30 -8.79
N PRO A 69 11.50 -8.97 -9.91
CA PRO A 69 12.10 -8.22 -11.01
C PRO A 69 12.60 -6.83 -10.56
N PRO A 70 13.57 -6.23 -11.26
CA PRO A 70 14.06 -4.89 -10.95
C PRO A 70 12.95 -3.85 -10.86
N GLU A 71 13.09 -2.89 -9.94
CA GLU A 71 12.04 -1.90 -9.65
C GLU A 71 11.61 -1.10 -10.90
N ASP A 72 12.53 -0.73 -11.79
CA ASP A 72 12.20 -0.01 -13.03
C ASP A 72 11.34 -0.85 -13.97
N GLU A 73 11.57 -2.16 -14.03
CA GLU A 73 10.76 -3.07 -14.84
C GLU A 73 9.35 -3.22 -14.25
N LEU A 74 9.27 -3.34 -12.92
CA LEU A 74 8.01 -3.35 -12.18
C LEU A 74 7.22 -2.06 -12.43
N LYS A 75 7.82 -0.88 -12.32
CA LYS A 75 7.13 0.40 -12.57
C LYS A 75 6.75 0.61 -14.04
N LYS A 76 7.51 0.04 -14.98
CA LYS A 76 7.15 0.07 -16.41
C LYS A 76 5.88 -0.74 -16.69
N LYS A 77 5.72 -1.88 -16.02
CA LYS A 77 4.58 -2.80 -16.20
C LYS A 77 3.39 -2.45 -15.31
N PHE A 78 3.65 -1.98 -14.10
CA PHE A 78 2.69 -1.58 -13.08
C PHE A 78 2.99 -0.15 -12.59
N PRO A 79 2.55 0.89 -13.33
CA PRO A 79 2.89 2.28 -13.01
C PRO A 79 2.40 2.75 -11.65
N ASP A 80 1.28 2.20 -11.18
CA ASP A 80 0.62 2.62 -9.95
C ASP A 80 1.04 1.78 -8.74
N LEU A 81 1.92 0.78 -8.95
CA LEU A 81 2.38 -0.13 -7.92
C LEU A 81 3.15 0.61 -6.81
N ARG A 82 2.73 0.35 -5.57
CA ARG A 82 3.30 0.89 -4.35
C ARG A 82 3.77 -0.18 -3.38
N VAL A 83 3.12 -1.34 -3.37
CA VAL A 83 3.40 -2.41 -2.41
C VAL A 83 3.45 -3.77 -3.10
N ILE A 84 4.43 -4.60 -2.73
CA ILE A 84 4.42 -6.04 -3.02
C ILE A 84 4.57 -6.77 -1.68
N ASP A 85 3.67 -7.70 -1.41
CA ASP A 85 3.73 -8.56 -0.24
C ASP A 85 4.25 -9.94 -0.64
N VAL A 86 5.44 -10.30 -0.15
CA VAL A 86 6.11 -11.59 -0.34
C VAL A 86 6.33 -12.31 1.01
N GLU A 87 5.54 -12.02 2.04
CA GLU A 87 5.56 -12.80 3.29
C GLU A 87 5.26 -14.28 3.03
N ASN A 88 5.78 -15.17 3.88
CA ASN A 88 5.73 -16.62 3.77
C ASN A 88 6.34 -17.18 2.47
N ASN A 89 7.46 -16.59 2.02
CA ASN A 89 8.31 -17.11 0.95
C ASN A 89 9.70 -17.43 1.54
N SER A 90 9.92 -18.67 1.98
CA SER A 90 11.09 -19.05 2.79
C SER A 90 12.44 -18.87 2.08
N ASN A 91 12.46 -18.93 0.75
CA ASN A 91 13.65 -18.79 -0.08
C ASN A 91 13.84 -17.36 -0.63
N PHE A 92 13.05 -16.39 -0.17
CA PHE A 92 13.13 -15.02 -0.68
C PHE A 92 14.48 -14.36 -0.35
N ASN A 93 15.13 -13.78 -1.36
CA ASN A 93 16.41 -13.12 -1.18
C ASN A 93 16.25 -11.74 -0.52
N CYS A 94 16.39 -11.72 0.80
CA CYS A 94 16.34 -10.52 1.65
C CYS A 94 17.36 -9.44 1.29
N THR A 95 18.51 -9.79 0.70
CA THR A 95 19.53 -8.79 0.32
C THR A 95 19.07 -7.91 -0.84
N SER A 96 18.12 -8.39 -1.64
CA SER A 96 17.57 -7.63 -2.77
C SER A 96 16.69 -6.46 -2.33
N LEU A 97 16.20 -6.46 -1.09
CA LEU A 97 15.26 -5.45 -0.58
C LEU A 97 15.80 -4.02 -0.66
N ALA A 98 17.11 -3.84 -0.45
CA ALA A 98 17.76 -2.52 -0.50
C ALA A 98 17.72 -1.86 -1.91
N THR A 99 17.39 -2.63 -2.95
CA THR A 99 17.30 -2.13 -4.33
C THR A 99 15.96 -1.48 -4.65
N TYR A 100 14.93 -1.69 -3.82
CA TYR A 100 13.60 -1.11 -4.00
C TYR A 100 13.48 0.18 -3.18
N ARG A 101 13.17 1.30 -3.83
CA ARG A 101 13.09 2.64 -3.22
C ARG A 101 11.70 3.26 -3.30
N ARG A 102 10.99 3.01 -4.39
CA ARG A 102 9.65 3.53 -4.71
C ARG A 102 8.55 2.53 -4.40
N ILE A 103 8.86 1.23 -4.44
CA ILE A 103 7.95 0.14 -4.10
C ILE A 103 8.33 -0.41 -2.73
N ARG A 104 7.37 -0.49 -1.82
CA ARG A 104 7.54 -1.12 -0.52
C ARG A 104 7.37 -2.63 -0.65
N ILE A 105 8.30 -3.39 -0.11
CA ILE A 105 8.24 -4.86 -0.11
C ILE A 105 7.99 -5.35 1.32
N TYR A 106 6.91 -6.11 1.54
CA TYR A 106 6.69 -6.84 2.79
C TYR A 106 7.24 -8.25 2.67
N SER A 107 8.00 -8.69 3.68
CA SER A 107 8.69 -9.97 3.69
C SER A 107 8.98 -10.41 5.13
N ASP A 108 9.33 -11.68 5.32
CA ASP A 108 9.72 -12.24 6.62
C ASP A 108 11.18 -12.00 6.99
N CYS A 109 11.90 -11.22 6.17
CA CYS A 109 13.29 -10.91 6.39
C CYS A 109 13.50 -10.25 7.75
N VAL A 110 14.16 -10.97 8.67
CA VAL A 110 14.51 -10.46 10.00
C VAL A 110 15.57 -9.37 9.82
N ASN A 111 15.33 -8.17 10.34
CA ASN A 111 16.25 -7.01 10.31
C ASN A 111 16.45 -6.26 8.98
N THR A 112 15.40 -6.02 8.19
CA THR A 112 15.46 -4.87 7.25
C THR A 112 14.72 -3.68 7.84
N THR A 113 15.44 -2.58 8.01
CA THR A 113 15.14 -1.29 8.67
C THR A 113 13.89 -0.54 8.18
N HIS A 114 13.03 -1.19 7.40
CA HIS A 114 11.77 -0.64 6.95
C HIS A 114 10.67 -1.10 7.91
N PRO A 115 10.00 -0.16 8.62
CA PRO A 115 8.88 -0.51 9.48
C PRO A 115 7.85 -1.32 8.68
N LYS A 116 7.31 -2.41 9.21
CA LYS A 116 6.06 -2.97 8.67
C LYS A 116 4.97 -1.95 8.98
N LEU A 117 4.59 -1.10 8.03
CA LEU A 117 3.41 -0.23 8.18
C LEU A 117 2.20 -0.98 7.65
N ILE A 118 1.67 -1.87 8.48
CA ILE A 118 0.41 -2.52 8.18
C ILE A 118 -0.69 -1.44 8.14
N LYS A 119 -1.25 -1.18 6.96
CA LYS A 119 -2.52 -0.45 6.85
C LYS A 119 -3.57 -1.29 7.58
N GLY A 120 -4.08 -0.82 8.70
CA GLY A 120 -5.34 -1.26 9.30
C GLY A 120 -5.35 -2.60 10.06
N ARG A 121 -4.26 -3.38 10.06
CA ARG A 121 -4.09 -4.51 10.98
C ARG A 121 -3.08 -4.11 12.05
N LEU A 122 -3.40 -4.41 13.30
CA LEU A 122 -2.42 -4.40 14.39
C LEU A 122 -1.20 -5.24 13.95
N PRO A 123 0.03 -4.92 14.39
CA PRO A 123 1.19 -5.77 14.14
C PRO A 123 0.84 -7.21 14.50
N ASP A 124 1.20 -8.16 13.64
CA ASP A 124 1.00 -9.58 13.93
C ASP A 124 1.80 -9.90 15.18
N ILE A 125 1.09 -9.98 16.30
CA ILE A 125 1.64 -10.37 17.57
C ILE A 125 1.65 -11.89 17.51
N THR A 126 2.83 -12.46 17.26
CA THR A 126 3.05 -13.90 17.44
C THR A 126 2.63 -14.24 18.87
N GLU A 127 1.59 -15.07 18.99
CA GLU A 127 1.10 -15.54 20.27
C GLU A 127 2.24 -16.28 20.99
N PRO A 128 2.52 -15.98 22.26
CA PRO A 128 3.47 -16.76 23.02
C PRO A 128 2.90 -18.18 23.23
N ASP A 129 3.52 -19.19 22.62
CA ASP A 129 3.08 -20.60 22.61
C ASP A 129 2.97 -21.26 24.01
N THR A 130 3.34 -20.57 25.09
CA THR A 130 3.53 -21.19 26.41
C THR A 130 2.79 -20.51 27.58
N CYS A 131 1.84 -19.59 27.36
CA CYS A 131 1.12 -18.96 28.47
C CYS A 131 -0.39 -18.78 28.26
N GLY A 132 -1.16 -18.86 29.35
CA GLY A 132 -2.62 -18.78 29.33
C GLY A 132 -3.18 -17.39 28.99
N MET A 133 -4.50 -17.30 28.80
CA MET A 133 -5.23 -16.10 28.32
C MET A 133 -4.86 -14.79 29.04
N THR A 134 -4.58 -14.82 30.34
CA THR A 134 -4.20 -13.63 31.12
C THR A 134 -2.83 -13.06 30.70
N CYS A 135 -1.88 -13.93 30.34
CA CYS A 135 -0.55 -13.52 29.88
C CYS A 135 -0.61 -12.96 28.45
N ILE A 136 -1.40 -13.60 27.58
CA ILE A 136 -1.70 -13.10 26.24
C ILE A 136 -2.33 -11.70 26.35
N ALA A 137 -3.37 -11.53 27.18
CA ALA A 137 -4.03 -10.24 27.37
C ALA A 137 -3.08 -9.13 27.86
N ASN A 138 -2.23 -9.42 28.84
CA ASN A 138 -1.25 -8.46 29.35
C ASN A 138 -0.20 -8.10 28.28
N TYR A 139 0.28 -9.08 27.53
CA TYR A 139 1.24 -8.87 26.45
C TYR A 139 0.68 -7.97 25.34
N HIS A 140 -0.57 -8.23 24.89
CA HIS A 140 -1.23 -7.38 23.90
C HIS A 140 -1.53 -5.97 24.44
N TYR A 141 -1.86 -5.85 25.73
CA TYR A 141 -2.09 -4.57 26.37
C TYR A 141 -0.82 -3.70 26.40
N GLU A 142 0.33 -4.29 26.76
CA GLU A 142 1.62 -3.59 26.73
C GLU A 142 2.05 -3.18 25.31
N ALA A 143 1.83 -4.06 24.33
CA ALA A 143 2.11 -3.74 22.93
C ALA A 143 1.25 -2.57 22.42
N LEU A 144 -0.04 -2.55 22.78
CA LEU A 144 -0.96 -1.46 22.45
C LEU A 144 -0.53 -0.14 23.10
N GLN A 145 -0.16 -0.16 24.37
CA GLN A 145 0.32 1.05 25.06
C GLN A 145 1.59 1.62 24.41
N LYS A 146 2.56 0.76 24.06
CA LYS A 146 3.77 1.19 23.35
C LYS A 146 3.45 1.82 21.99
N TYR A 147 2.48 1.26 21.27
CA TYR A 147 2.04 1.80 19.98
C TYR A 147 1.35 3.17 20.13
N ILE A 148 0.48 3.33 21.14
CA ILE A 148 -0.16 4.63 21.43
C ILE A 148 0.89 5.69 21.80
N ALA A 149 1.88 5.33 22.61
CA ALA A 149 2.98 6.24 22.97
C ALA A 149 3.82 6.65 21.74
N TYR A 150 4.10 5.70 20.84
CA TYR A 150 4.77 5.98 19.58
C TYR A 150 3.95 6.94 18.70
N LEU A 151 2.65 6.67 18.51
CA LEU A 151 1.77 7.55 17.73
C LEU A 151 1.70 8.96 18.33
N TRP A 152 1.67 9.07 19.65
CA TRP A 152 1.69 10.35 20.33
C TRP A 152 2.98 11.13 20.06
N ASN A 153 4.14 10.46 20.09
CA ASN A 153 5.42 11.08 19.77
C ASN A 153 5.53 11.51 18.30
N GLU A 154 5.02 10.71 17.37
CA GLU A 154 4.96 11.08 15.94
C GLU A 154 4.06 12.30 15.70
N LEU A 155 2.90 12.35 16.35
CA LEU A 155 1.99 13.50 16.27
C LEU A 155 2.62 14.75 16.90
N LYS A 156 3.28 14.58 18.05
CA LYS A 156 3.99 15.65 18.75
C LYS A 156 5.14 16.22 17.92
N GLN A 157 5.97 15.37 17.31
CA GLN A 157 7.05 15.82 16.43
C GLN A 157 6.51 16.55 15.18
N LYS A 158 5.41 16.07 14.60
CA LYS A 158 4.78 16.78 13.47
C LYS A 158 4.19 18.12 13.87
N TYR A 159 3.66 18.23 15.10
CA TYR A 159 3.13 19.47 15.65
C TYR A 159 4.24 20.47 16.06
N GLU A 160 5.31 20.00 16.69
CA GLU A 160 6.45 20.83 17.09
C GLU A 160 7.23 21.35 15.87
N ASN A 161 7.30 20.56 14.79
CA ASN A 161 7.89 20.98 13.52
C ASN A 161 6.88 21.62 12.56
N PHE A 162 5.64 21.89 13.00
CA PHE A 162 4.63 22.56 12.18
C PHE A 162 4.86 24.08 12.19
N ASP A 163 5.55 24.56 11.16
CA ASP A 163 5.70 26.00 10.94
C ASP A 163 4.39 26.58 10.36
N LYS A 164 3.54 27.06 11.29
CA LYS A 164 2.27 27.72 10.96
C LYS A 164 2.45 28.93 10.05
N GLN A 165 3.56 29.67 10.14
CA GLN A 165 3.80 30.85 9.31
C GLN A 165 4.13 30.42 7.88
N GLN A 166 5.02 29.43 7.71
CA GLN A 166 5.36 28.88 6.41
C GLN A 166 4.12 28.28 5.71
N PHE A 167 3.30 27.52 6.44
CA PHE A 167 2.07 26.95 5.90
C PHE A 167 1.07 28.00 5.41
N LEU A 168 0.90 29.10 6.15
CA LEU A 168 0.01 30.20 5.74
C LEU A 168 0.54 30.94 4.50
N GLU A 169 1.86 31.12 4.39
CA GLU A 169 2.48 31.70 3.20
C GLU A 169 2.35 30.78 1.98
N ASP A 170 2.51 29.47 2.15
CA ASP A 170 2.33 28.48 1.07
C ASP A 170 0.88 28.45 0.56
N ILE A 171 -0.11 28.56 1.45
CA ILE A 171 -1.52 28.65 1.05
C ILE A 171 -1.80 29.95 0.28
N LYS A 172 -1.31 31.10 0.78
CA LYS A 172 -1.49 32.38 0.07
C LYS A 172 -0.89 32.32 -1.33
N LYS A 173 0.32 31.77 -1.45
CA LYS A 173 1.00 31.59 -2.73
C LYS A 173 0.21 30.69 -3.66
N TYR A 174 -0.27 29.54 -3.17
CA TYR A 174 -1.08 28.63 -3.96
C TYR A 174 -2.37 29.29 -4.50
N ILE A 175 -3.09 30.04 -3.66
CA ILE A 175 -4.31 30.76 -4.06
C ILE A 175 -3.99 31.84 -5.12
N LYS A 176 -2.88 32.55 -4.95
CA LYS A 176 -2.43 33.56 -5.92
C LYS A 176 -2.10 32.92 -7.26
N ASP A 177 -1.28 31.87 -7.27
CA ASP A 177 -0.86 31.14 -8.47
C ASP A 177 -2.07 30.52 -9.20
N PHE A 178 -3.04 30.01 -8.44
CA PHE A 178 -4.30 29.48 -8.99
C PHE A 178 -5.16 30.57 -9.64
N THR A 179 -5.25 31.74 -9.01
CA THR A 179 -6.03 32.89 -9.53
C THR A 179 -5.38 33.46 -10.80
N GLU A 180 -4.05 33.55 -10.85
CA GLU A 180 -3.31 33.98 -12.04
C GLU A 180 -3.45 32.97 -13.20
N LYS A 181 -3.43 31.67 -12.90
CA LYS A 181 -3.73 30.62 -13.89
C LYS A 181 -5.15 30.74 -14.44
N ILE A 182 -6.15 31.04 -13.62
CA ILE A 182 -7.53 31.24 -14.10
C ILE A 182 -7.63 32.49 -14.99
N LYS A 183 -6.96 33.58 -14.63
CA LYS A 183 -6.97 34.82 -15.45
C LYS A 183 -6.30 34.63 -16.81
N THR A 184 -5.25 33.83 -16.88
CA THR A 184 -4.56 33.51 -18.15
C THR A 184 -5.32 32.53 -19.03
N ILE A 185 -6.26 31.76 -18.48
CA ILE A 185 -7.16 30.87 -19.24
C ILE A 185 -8.36 31.64 -19.81
N ASN A 186 -8.75 32.76 -19.20
CA ASN A 186 -9.95 33.54 -19.57
C ASN A 186 -9.65 34.80 -20.43
N ASN A 187 -8.39 35.01 -20.83
CA ASN A 187 -7.94 36.02 -21.82
C ASN A 187 -7.43 35.31 -23.06
#